data_AF-A0A217EFX8-F1
#
_entry.id   AF-A0A217EFX8-F1
#
_cell.length_a   1.000
_cell.length_b   1.000
_cell.length_c   1.000
_cell.angle_alpha   90.00
_cell.angle_beta   90.00
_cell.angle_gamma   90.00
#
_symmetry.space_group_name_H-M   'P 1'
#
loop_
_entity.id
_entity.type
_entity.pdbx_description
1 polymer ?
#
loop_
_entity_poly.entity_id
_entity_poly.type
_entity_poly.pdbx_seq_one_letter_code
_entity_poly.pdbx_strand_id
1 'polypeptide(L)' 'MKKRFIAGVKCPKCNAIDRIVMFTDDGGNEHIECIECDYNDKRPTFADVTSAVAVQHTADDIGVIQFKPKSR' A
#
# COMPACT_ATOMS: atom_id res chain seq x y z
N MET A 1 1.64 9.61 20.83
CA MET A 1 1.69 9.34 19.38
C MET A 1 3.12 9.44 18.87
N LYS A 2 3.65 8.40 18.20
CA LYS A 2 4.96 8.44 17.52
C LYS A 2 4.75 8.61 16.02
N LYS A 3 5.34 9.65 15.44
CA LYS A 3 5.40 9.84 13.98
C LYS A 3 6.71 9.24 13.44
N ARG A 4 6.64 8.51 12.32
CA ARG A 4 7.76 7.84 11.65
C ARG A 4 7.89 8.34 10.22
N PHE A 5 9.08 8.73 9.82
CA PHE A 5 9.35 9.16 8.47
C PHE A 5 9.60 7.96 7.53
N ILE A 6 9.10 8.02 6.29
CA ILE A 6 9.30 6.96 5.28
C ILE A 6 10.19 7.49 4.15
N ALA A 7 11.44 7.01 4.10
CA ALA A 7 12.39 7.36 3.05
C ALA A 7 12.10 6.58 1.75
N GLY A 8 12.35 7.23 0.61
CA GLY A 8 12.25 6.65 -0.74
C GLY A 8 10.84 6.55 -1.31
N VAL A 9 9.82 7.02 -0.58
CA VAL A 9 8.43 6.98 -1.04
C VAL A 9 8.04 8.27 -1.75
N LYS A 10 7.40 8.10 -2.92
CA LYS A 10 6.72 9.19 -3.64
C LYS A 10 5.30 9.35 -3.13
N CYS A 11 4.91 10.57 -2.83
CA CYS A 11 3.52 10.89 -2.55
C CYS A 11 2.65 10.61 -3.80
N PRO A 12 1.54 9.86 -3.69
CA PRO A 12 0.67 9.60 -4.85
C PRO A 12 -0.07 10.85 -5.36
N LYS A 13 -0.22 11.89 -4.53
CA LYS A 13 -0.94 13.13 -4.88
C LYS A 13 -0.05 14.18 -5.53
N CYS A 14 1.10 14.49 -4.94
CA CYS A 14 2.01 15.55 -5.44
C CYS A 14 3.32 15.02 -6.05
N ASN A 15 3.55 13.70 -6.01
CA ASN A 15 4.76 13.04 -6.51
C ASN A 15 6.08 13.45 -5.82
N ALA A 16 5.99 14.19 -4.71
CA ALA A 16 7.14 14.54 -3.89
C ALA A 16 7.77 13.31 -3.25
N ILE A 17 9.10 13.27 -3.24
CA ILE A 17 9.89 12.20 -2.63
C ILE A 17 10.24 12.63 -1.20
N ASP A 18 10.28 11.67 -0.27
CA ASP A 18 10.78 11.92 1.09
C ASP A 18 9.93 12.93 1.87
N ARG A 19 8.61 12.90 1.66
CA ARG A 19 7.63 13.77 2.33
C ARG A 19 6.51 13.01 3.04
N ILE A 20 6.58 11.69 3.13
CA ILE A 20 5.55 10.87 3.75
C ILE A 20 5.94 10.50 5.19
N VAL A 21 5.00 10.72 6.10
CA VAL A 21 5.11 10.42 7.53
C VAL A 21 3.99 9.47 7.90
N MET A 22 4.32 8.42 8.64
CA MET A 22 3.38 7.47 9.21
C MET A 22 3.16 7.78 10.69
N PHE A 23 1.94 7.63 11.17
CA PHE A 23 1.64 7.70 12.61
C PHE A 23 0.56 6.70 12.98
N THR A 24 0.49 6.39 14.27
CA THR A 24 -0.53 5.50 14.83
C THR A 24 -1.44 6.32 15.73
N ASP A 25 -2.74 6.27 15.44
CA ASP A 25 -3.77 6.89 16.28
C ASP A 25 -4.08 6.04 17.52
N ASP A 26 -4.79 6.63 18.49
CA ASP A 26 -5.12 5.96 19.76
C ASP A 26 -5.96 4.68 19.56
N GLY A 27 -6.68 4.59 18.44
CA GLY A 27 -7.41 3.40 18.03
C GLY A 27 -6.56 2.29 17.40
N GLY A 28 -5.23 2.40 17.41
CA GLY A 28 -4.31 1.42 16.83
C GLY A 28 -4.24 1.42 15.30
N ASN A 29 -4.90 2.37 14.65
CA ASN A 29 -4.91 2.49 13.20
C ASN A 29 -3.64 3.19 12.70
N GLU A 30 -3.10 2.70 11.59
CA GLU A 30 -1.93 3.29 10.93
C GLU A 30 -2.35 4.27 9.85
N HIS A 31 -1.86 5.50 9.96
CA HIS A 31 -2.14 6.59 9.03
C HIS A 31 -0.85 7.04 8.35
N ILE A 32 -0.96 7.46 7.10
CA ILE A 32 0.12 8.13 6.36
C ILE A 32 -0.31 9.55 6.02
N GLU A 33 0.64 10.48 6.11
CA GLU A 33 0.45 11.91 5.89
C GLU A 33 1.59 12.47 5.02
N CYS A 34 1.27 13.28 4.01
CA CYS A 34 2.25 14.01 3.22
C CYS A 34 2.41 15.44 3.74
N ILE A 35 3.63 15.83 4.10
CA ILE A 35 3.92 17.17 4.63
C ILE A 35 3.93 18.29 3.58
N GLU A 36 3.83 17.96 2.28
CA GLU A 36 3.89 18.94 1.19
C GLU A 36 2.50 19.30 0.62
N CYS A 37 1.57 18.36 0.62
CA CYS A 37 0.25 18.55 0.02
C CYS A 37 -0.92 18.13 0.94
N ASP A 38 -0.63 17.90 2.22
CA ASP A 38 -1.55 17.50 3.27
C ASP A 38 -2.39 16.27 2.90
N TYR A 39 -1.82 15.36 2.11
CA TYR A 39 -2.45 14.08 1.80
C TYR A 39 -2.48 13.20 3.04
N ASN A 40 -3.66 12.82 3.53
CA ASN A 40 -3.82 11.84 4.60
C ASN A 40 -4.54 10.61 4.07
N ASP A 41 -4.04 9.42 4.42
CA ASP A 41 -4.67 8.17 4.03
C ASP A 41 -4.55 7.14 5.16
N LYS A 42 -5.60 6.32 5.30
CA LYS A 42 -5.66 5.27 6.31
C LYS A 42 -5.23 3.97 5.63
N ARG A 43 -4.14 3.36 6.10
CA ARG A 43 -3.77 2.04 5.61
C ARG A 43 -4.75 1.01 6.17
N PRO A 44 -5.50 0.27 5.33
CA PRO A 44 -6.28 -0.86 5.81
C PRO A 44 -5.31 -1.87 6.42
N THR A 45 -5.60 -2.29 7.64
CA THR A 45 -4.78 -3.30 8.32
C THR A 45 -5.14 -4.69 7.83
N PHE A 46 -4.27 -5.66 8.06
CA PHE A 46 -4.46 -7.05 7.59
C PHE A 46 -5.83 -7.65 8.01
N ALA A 47 -6.40 -7.20 9.13
CA ALA A 47 -7.74 -7.61 9.57
C ALA A 47 -8.87 -7.15 8.61
N ASP A 48 -8.74 -5.98 7.99
CA ASP A 48 -9.74 -5.42 7.07
C ASP A 48 -9.72 -6.15 5.72
N VAL A 49 -8.54 -6.48 5.21
CA VAL A 49 -8.39 -7.25 3.97
C VAL A 49 -8.82 -8.71 4.12
N THR A 50 -8.70 -9.30 5.31
CA THR A 50 -9.17 -10.68 5.54
C THR A 50 -10.69 -10.79 5.35
N SER A 51 -11.44 -9.74 5.69
CA SER A 51 -12.91 -9.70 5.51
C SER A 51 -13.31 -9.43 4.05
N ALA A 52 -12.47 -8.74 3.27
CA ALA A 52 -12.74 -8.43 1.86
C ALA A 52 -12.30 -9.55 0.90
N VAL A 53 -11.33 -10.39 1.27
CA VAL A 53 -10.78 -11.47 0.42
C VAL A 53 -11.61 -12.76 0.49
N ALA A 54 -12.58 -12.87 1.42
CA ALA A 54 -13.44 -14.05 1.56
C ALA A 54 -14.41 -14.29 0.37
N VAL A 55 -14.41 -13.45 -0.68
CA VAL A 55 -15.41 -13.52 -1.75
C VAL A 55 -14.89 -14.09 -3.08
N GLN A 56 -13.57 -14.22 -3.34
CA GLN A 56 -13.11 -14.59 -4.69
C GLN A 56 -11.88 -15.49 -4.73
N HIS A 57 -11.98 -16.72 -4.24
CA HIS A 57 -11.19 -17.83 -4.78
C HIS A 57 -12.16 -18.99 -5.09
N THR A 58 -12.85 -18.88 -6.22
CA THR A 58 -13.34 -20.09 -6.90
C THR A 58 -12.11 -20.78 -7.51
N ALA A 59 -11.99 -22.07 -7.23
CA ALA A 59 -10.86 -22.90 -7.59
C ALA A 59 -10.54 -22.88 -9.10
N ASP A 60 -9.24 -22.99 -9.37
CA ASP A 60 -8.59 -23.50 -10.59
C ASP A 60 -8.62 -22.64 -11.87
N ASP A 61 -7.64 -21.74 -11.97
CA ASP A 61 -7.04 -21.37 -13.27
C ASP A 61 -5.50 -21.33 -13.14
N ILE A 62 -4.87 -22.50 -13.18
CA ILE A 62 -3.41 -22.61 -13.33
C ILE A 62 -3.08 -22.28 -14.80
N GLY A 63 -2.80 -21.01 -15.08
CA GLY A 63 -2.33 -20.56 -16.38
C GLY A 63 -0.85 -20.88 -16.63
N VAL A 64 -0.55 -21.71 -17.63
CA VAL A 64 0.83 -21.98 -18.06
C VAL A 64 1.42 -20.73 -18.71
N ILE A 65 2.41 -20.10 -18.06
CA ILE A 65 3.15 -18.97 -18.61
C ILE A 65 4.15 -19.48 -19.66
N GLN A 66 3.89 -19.24 -20.95
CA GLN A 66 4.86 -19.53 -22.01
C GLN A 66 5.79 -18.34 -22.27
N PHE A 67 7.05 -18.49 -21.86
CA PHE A 67 8.09 -17.53 -22.23
C PHE A 67 8.53 -17.78 -23.68
N LYS A 68 8.29 -16.80 -24.57
CA LYS A 68 8.84 -16.83 -25.92
C LYS A 68 10.28 -16.30 -25.88
N PRO A 69 11.30 -17.13 -26.12
CA PRO A 69 12.68 -16.65 -26.14
C PRO A 69 12.85 -15.69 -27.32
N LYS A 70 13.50 -14.54 -27.07
CA LYS A 70 13.85 -13.58 -28.12
C LYS A 70 15.01 -14.17 -28.91
N SER A 71 14.79 -14.52 -30.19
CA SER A 71 15.88 -14.95 -31.05
C SER A 71 16.85 -13.79 -31.25
N ARG A 72 18.15 -14.11 -31.20
CA ARG A 72 19.27 -13.19 -31.30
C ARG A 72 19.25 -12.41 -32.62
#